data_AF-A0A231GX52-F1
#
_entry.id   AF-A0A231GX52-F1
#
_cell.length_a   1.000
_cell.length_b   1.000
_cell.length_c   1.000
_cell.angle_alpha   90.00
_cell.angle_beta   90.00
_cell.angle_gamma   90.00
#
_symmetry.space_group_name_H-M   'P 1'
#
loop_
_entity.id
_entity.type
_entity.pdbx_description
1 polymer ?
#
loop_
_entity_poly.entity_id
_entity_poly.type
_entity_poly.pdbx_seq_one_letter_code
_entity_poly.pdbx_strand_id
1 'polypeptide(L)'
;MYHYFPTKGEFFAAIWKRAHDRLLAGLRIDPDEPVRTAVYRSLVAHLDFYRAHVPLVLIANRTTWAADPAVRGPVVEDLNALCERVLDACGATGHTREVAAAALTGWIAFIREVAVEWLAHQRISRDEVLRMCMATLDATAGAQLDLTAPPRR
;
A
#
# COMPACT_ATOMS: atom_id res chain seq x y z
N MET A 1 -11.25 22.85 17.46
CA MET A 1 -11.04 21.41 17.20
C MET A 1 -12.36 20.71 16.85
N TYR A 2 -13.38 20.77 17.73
CA TYR A 2 -14.72 20.23 17.45
C TYR A 2 -15.48 20.86 16.28
N HIS A 3 -15.11 22.06 15.83
CA HIS A 3 -15.73 22.70 14.68
C HIS A 3 -15.36 22.07 13.33
N TYR A 4 -14.17 21.45 13.24
CA TYR A 4 -13.68 20.77 12.03
C TYR A 4 -13.74 19.25 12.14
N PHE A 5 -13.70 18.70 13.36
CA PHE A 5 -13.75 17.26 13.62
C PHE A 5 -14.71 16.99 14.78
N PRO A 6 -15.95 16.58 14.49
CA PRO A 6 -16.94 16.20 15.50
C PRO A 6 -16.43 15.17 16.51
N THR A 7 -15.57 14.24 16.08
CA THR A 7 -14.99 13.19 16.94
C THR A 7 -13.46 13.12 16.91
N LYS A 8 -12.86 12.49 17.93
CA LYS A 8 -11.41 12.17 17.94
C LYS A 8 -11.03 11.20 16.81
N GLY A 9 -11.95 10.31 16.41
CA GLY A 9 -11.76 9.37 15.31
C GLY A 9 -11.64 10.09 13.97
N GLU A 10 -12.51 11.05 13.69
CA GLU A 10 -12.44 11.86 12.47
C GLU A 10 -11.18 12.75 12.41
N PHE A 11 -10.76 13.30 13.55
CA PHE A 11 -9.49 14.02 13.63
C PHE A 11 -8.30 13.11 13.32
N PHE A 12 -8.28 11.91 13.91
CA PHE A 12 -7.25 10.91 13.64
C PHE A 12 -7.27 10.48 12.17
N ALA A 13 -8.45 10.19 11.61
CA ALA A 13 -8.64 9.83 10.21
C ALA A 13 -8.08 10.89 9.25
N ALA A 14 -8.28 12.18 9.54
CA ALA A 14 -7.75 13.25 8.72
C ALA A 14 -6.21 13.34 8.79
N ILE A 15 -5.61 13.14 9.96
CA ILE A 15 -4.14 13.04 10.10
C ILE A 15 -3.61 11.83 9.33
N TRP A 16 -4.26 10.68 9.50
CA TRP A 16 -3.89 9.42 8.86
C TRP A 16 -3.97 9.50 7.33
N LYS A 17 -5.07 10.07 6.81
CA LYS A 17 -5.24 10.35 5.38
C LYS A 17 -4.13 11.25 4.86
N ARG A 18 -3.92 12.41 5.48
CA ARG A 18 -2.89 13.37 5.03
C ARG A 18 -1.50 12.76 4.99
N ALA A 19 -1.18 11.87 5.93
CA ALA A 19 0.09 11.17 5.96
C ALA A 19 0.23 10.18 4.78
N HIS A 20 -0.86 9.48 4.42
CA HIS A 20 -0.89 8.59 3.25
C HIS A 20 -0.88 9.35 1.92
N ASP A 21 -1.65 10.44 1.80
CA ASP A 21 -1.65 11.28 0.59
C ASP A 21 -0.22 11.73 0.24
N ARG A 22 0.58 12.10 1.26
CA ARG A 22 2.00 12.46 1.08
C ARG A 22 2.88 11.31 0.64
N LEU A 23 2.66 10.12 1.21
CA LEU A 23 3.39 8.91 0.80
C LEU A 23 3.11 8.59 -0.67
N LEU A 24 1.85 8.73 -1.10
CA LEU A 24 1.41 8.39 -2.46
C LEU A 24 1.80 9.44 -3.50
N ALA A 25 1.83 10.71 -3.13
CA ALA A 25 2.26 11.80 -4.01
C ALA A 25 3.71 11.62 -4.52
N GLY A 26 4.54 10.90 -3.76
CA GLY A 26 5.92 10.57 -4.16
C GLY A 26 6.03 9.35 -5.08
N LEU A 27 4.95 8.59 -5.30
CA LEU A 27 4.98 7.38 -6.10
C LEU A 27 4.87 7.72 -7.58
N ARG A 28 5.90 7.36 -8.35
CA ARG A 28 5.95 7.55 -9.79
C ARG A 28 6.35 6.25 -10.48
N ILE A 29 5.61 5.89 -11.51
CA ILE A 29 6.01 4.84 -12.46
C ILE A 29 6.77 5.55 -13.57
N ASP A 30 8.07 5.28 -13.68
CA ASP A 30 8.91 5.84 -14.71
C ASP A 30 8.69 5.08 -16.03
N PRO A 31 8.46 5.76 -17.17
CA PRO A 31 8.26 5.09 -18.46
C PRO A 31 9.46 4.26 -18.94
N ASP A 32 10.66 4.53 -18.43
CA ASP A 32 11.90 3.89 -18.90
C ASP A 32 12.44 2.82 -17.93
N GLU A 33 11.73 2.54 -16.84
CA GLU A 33 12.11 1.52 -15.86
C GLU A 33 11.07 0.40 -15.72
N PRO A 34 11.47 -0.82 -15.33
CA PRO A 34 10.54 -1.88 -14.99
C PRO A 34 9.47 -1.44 -13.98
N VAL A 35 8.20 -1.80 -14.21
CA VAL A 35 7.10 -1.51 -13.27
C VAL A 35 7.41 -2.04 -11.88
N ARG A 36 8.07 -3.20 -11.78
CA ARG A 36 8.53 -3.81 -10.53
C ARG A 36 9.45 -2.89 -9.72
N THR A 37 10.28 -2.08 -10.37
CA THR A 37 11.18 -1.12 -9.71
C THR A 37 10.37 -0.02 -9.02
N ALA A 38 9.35 0.51 -9.68
CA ALA A 38 8.44 1.49 -9.09
C ALA A 38 7.68 0.89 -7.89
N VAL A 39 7.20 -0.35 -8.01
CA VAL A 39 6.52 -1.06 -6.90
C VAL A 39 7.47 -1.28 -5.72
N TYR A 40 8.71 -1.71 -5.97
CA TYR A 40 9.71 -1.88 -4.92
C TYR A 40 10.02 -0.56 -4.19
N ARG A 41 10.27 0.53 -4.94
CA ARG A 41 10.50 1.86 -4.35
C ARG A 41 9.31 2.33 -3.51
N SER A 42 8.10 2.06 -3.97
CA SER A 42 6.85 2.39 -3.27
C SER A 42 6.76 1.64 -1.94
N LEU A 43 7.08 0.35 -1.95
CA LEU A 43 7.05 -0.49 -0.75
C LEU A 43 8.12 -0.06 0.27
N VAL A 44 9.33 0.27 -0.18
CA VAL A 44 10.39 0.82 0.70
C VAL A 44 9.91 2.09 1.38
N ALA A 45 9.39 3.05 0.61
CA ALA A 45 8.87 4.30 1.15
C ALA A 45 7.73 4.06 2.16
N HIS A 46 6.84 3.09 1.88
CA HIS A 46 5.74 2.73 2.77
C HIS A 46 6.23 2.17 4.11
N LEU A 47 7.16 1.22 4.10
CA LEU A 47 7.69 0.63 5.33
C LEU A 47 8.54 1.63 6.13
N ASP A 48 9.28 2.52 5.47
CA ASP A 48 10.03 3.59 6.14
C ASP A 48 9.09 4.60 6.78
N PHE A 49 8.00 4.99 6.09
CA PHE A 49 6.94 5.81 6.64
C PHE A 49 6.31 5.16 7.88
N TYR A 50 5.97 3.88 7.80
CA TYR A 50 5.38 3.13 8.91
C TYR A 50 6.33 3.05 10.12
N ARG A 51 7.62 2.79 9.87
CA ARG A 51 8.65 2.77 10.92
C ARG A 51 8.84 4.14 11.59
N ALA A 52 8.74 5.22 10.85
CA ALA A 52 8.83 6.57 11.39
C ALA A 52 7.58 6.98 12.21
N HIS A 53 6.44 6.31 12.01
CA HIS A 53 5.16 6.67 12.61
C HIS A 53 4.48 5.50 13.34
N VAL A 54 5.25 4.64 14.02
CA VAL A 54 4.74 3.42 14.69
C VAL A 54 3.48 3.64 15.53
N PRO A 55 3.40 4.66 16.42
CA PRO A 55 2.20 4.86 17.22
C PRO A 55 0.95 5.12 16.37
N LEU A 56 1.10 5.89 15.29
CA LEU A 56 0.01 6.20 14.35
C LEU A 56 -0.46 4.93 13.65
N VAL A 57 0.48 4.09 13.19
CA VAL A 57 0.19 2.81 12.53
C VAL A 57 -0.51 1.84 13.49
N LEU A 58 -0.03 1.70 14.72
CA LEU A 58 -0.64 0.79 15.70
C LEU A 58 -2.05 1.26 16.09
N ILE A 59 -2.27 2.56 16.27
CA ILE A 59 -3.62 3.09 16.54
C ILE A 59 -4.54 2.77 15.35
N ALA A 60 -4.10 3.03 14.12
CA ALA A 60 -4.90 2.81 12.92
C ALA A 60 -5.24 1.32 12.66
N ASN A 61 -4.48 0.36 13.21
CA ASN A 61 -4.64 -1.06 12.85
C ASN A 61 -4.93 -2.00 14.04
N ARG A 62 -4.66 -1.62 15.29
CA ARG A 62 -4.81 -2.51 16.47
C ARG A 62 -5.80 -1.98 17.52
N THR A 63 -6.43 -0.84 17.29
CA THR A 63 -7.46 -0.29 18.20
C THR A 63 -8.86 -0.44 17.61
N THR A 64 -9.89 -0.02 18.34
CA THR A 64 -11.27 0.00 17.85
C THR A 64 -11.44 0.85 16.58
N TRP A 65 -10.52 1.76 16.30
CA TRP A 65 -10.53 2.59 15.09
C TRP A 65 -10.08 1.84 13.83
N ALA A 66 -9.52 0.64 13.95
CA ALA A 66 -9.11 -0.16 12.80
C ALA A 66 -10.28 -0.58 11.89
N ALA A 67 -11.48 -0.68 12.46
CA ALA A 67 -12.72 -0.97 11.74
C ALA A 67 -13.48 0.30 11.30
N ASP A 68 -13.03 1.49 11.70
CA ASP A 68 -13.71 2.75 11.39
C ASP A 68 -13.57 3.08 9.88
N PRO A 69 -14.70 3.21 9.14
CA PRO A 69 -14.67 3.59 7.73
C PRO A 69 -13.94 4.91 7.48
N ALA A 70 -13.97 5.87 8.41
CA ALA A 70 -13.27 7.14 8.28
C ALA A 70 -11.74 6.94 8.25
N VAL A 71 -11.22 5.93 8.97
CA VAL A 71 -9.78 5.61 9.01
C VAL A 71 -9.38 4.74 7.82
N ARG A 72 -10.22 3.76 7.44
CA ARG A 72 -9.89 2.82 6.36
C ARG A 72 -10.15 3.36 4.96
N GLY A 73 -11.27 4.04 4.74
CA GLY A 73 -11.78 4.42 3.42
C GLY A 73 -10.76 5.16 2.56
N PRO A 74 -10.20 6.28 3.04
CA PRO A 74 -9.27 7.08 2.25
C PRO A 74 -8.02 6.31 1.82
N VAL A 75 -7.44 5.51 2.72
CA VAL A 75 -6.25 4.72 2.43
C VAL A 75 -6.56 3.60 1.43
N VAL A 76 -7.76 3.01 1.48
CA VAL A 76 -8.19 1.99 0.51
C VAL A 76 -8.37 2.59 -0.87
N GLU A 77 -9.04 3.74 -1.00
CA GLU A 77 -9.24 4.44 -2.28
C GLU A 77 -7.90 4.75 -2.97
N ASP A 78 -6.99 5.30 -2.19
CA ASP A 78 -5.62 5.63 -2.59
C ASP A 78 -4.82 4.43 -3.09
N LEU A 79 -4.93 3.30 -2.37
CA LEU A 79 -4.27 2.04 -2.71
C LEU A 79 -4.89 1.40 -3.96
N ASN A 80 -6.22 1.50 -4.13
CA ASN A 80 -6.90 1.08 -5.35
C ASN A 80 -6.42 1.89 -6.55
N ALA A 81 -6.27 3.21 -6.41
CA ALA A 81 -5.73 4.06 -7.48
C ALA A 81 -4.29 3.66 -7.85
N LEU A 82 -3.47 3.21 -6.90
CA LEU A 82 -2.15 2.67 -7.17
C LEU A 82 -2.22 1.34 -7.94
N CYS A 83 -3.13 0.42 -7.56
CA CYS A 83 -3.36 -0.83 -8.28
C CYS A 83 -3.74 -0.56 -9.75
N GLU A 84 -4.68 0.35 -9.98
CA GLU A 84 -5.09 0.73 -11.35
C GLU A 84 -3.91 1.22 -12.17
N ARG A 85 -3.06 2.11 -11.62
CA ARG A 85 -1.84 2.57 -12.30
C ARG A 85 -0.88 1.44 -12.66
N VAL A 86 -0.72 0.44 -11.79
CA VAL A 86 0.13 -0.75 -12.07
C VAL A 86 -0.48 -1.60 -13.18
N LEU A 87 -1.80 -1.85 -13.13
CA LEU A 87 -2.52 -2.60 -14.17
C LEU A 87 -2.41 -1.91 -15.53
N ASP A 88 -2.59 -0.60 -15.56
CA ASP A 88 -2.48 0.21 -16.77
C ASP A 88 -1.06 0.21 -17.31
N ALA A 89 -0.06 0.40 -16.44
CA ALA A 89 1.34 0.31 -16.84
C ALA A 89 1.71 -1.07 -17.41
N CYS A 90 1.09 -2.15 -16.93
CA CYS A 90 1.31 -3.49 -17.49
C CYS A 90 0.49 -3.75 -18.77
N GLY A 91 -0.38 -2.82 -19.19
CA GLY A 91 -1.32 -3.00 -20.29
C GLY A 91 -2.30 -4.16 -20.07
N ALA A 92 -2.68 -4.40 -18.82
CA ALA A 92 -3.58 -5.51 -18.46
C ALA A 92 -5.02 -5.21 -18.89
N THR A 93 -5.62 -6.16 -19.60
CA THR A 93 -7.00 -6.07 -20.11
C THR A 93 -7.78 -7.36 -19.88
N GLY A 94 -9.12 -7.29 -19.98
CA GLY A 94 -10.01 -8.44 -19.88
C GLY A 94 -9.84 -9.23 -18.57
N HIS A 95 -9.99 -10.55 -18.67
CA HIS A 95 -9.94 -11.43 -17.50
C HIS A 95 -8.59 -11.39 -16.76
N THR A 96 -7.48 -11.25 -17.49
CA THR A 96 -6.14 -11.08 -16.88
C THR A 96 -6.10 -9.88 -15.94
N ARG A 97 -6.74 -8.76 -16.33
CA ARG A 97 -6.84 -7.56 -15.48
C ARG A 97 -7.63 -7.84 -14.21
N GLU A 98 -8.77 -8.53 -14.32
CA GLU A 98 -9.63 -8.85 -13.18
C GLU A 98 -8.88 -9.70 -12.12
N VAL A 99 -8.19 -10.75 -12.58
CA VAL A 99 -7.39 -11.63 -11.71
C VAL A 99 -6.24 -10.85 -11.08
N ALA A 100 -5.52 -10.05 -11.88
CA ALA A 100 -4.42 -9.23 -11.39
C ALA A 100 -4.88 -8.15 -10.38
N ALA A 101 -6.03 -7.53 -10.60
CA ALA A 101 -6.61 -6.55 -9.68
C ALA A 101 -6.95 -7.17 -8.31
N ALA A 102 -7.56 -8.35 -8.32
CA ALA A 102 -7.82 -9.11 -7.10
C ALA A 102 -6.52 -9.50 -6.37
N ALA A 103 -5.51 -9.95 -7.12
CA ALA A 103 -4.19 -10.29 -6.57
C ALA A 103 -3.49 -9.08 -5.94
N LEU A 104 -3.47 -7.92 -6.61
CA LEU A 104 -2.88 -6.68 -6.08
C LEU A 104 -3.62 -6.20 -4.82
N THR A 105 -4.95 -6.30 -4.80
CA THR A 105 -5.75 -5.95 -3.62
C THR A 105 -5.40 -6.84 -2.42
N GLY A 106 -5.29 -8.15 -2.64
CA GLY A 106 -4.85 -9.09 -1.61
C GLY A 106 -3.42 -8.84 -1.14
N TRP A 107 -2.51 -8.53 -2.08
CA TRP A 107 -1.12 -8.19 -1.78
C TRP A 107 -0.99 -6.94 -0.89
N ILE A 108 -1.81 -5.92 -1.13
CA ILE A 108 -1.85 -4.72 -0.28
C ILE A 108 -2.33 -5.04 1.14
N ALA A 109 -3.34 -5.90 1.28
CA ALA A 109 -3.77 -6.37 2.59
C ALA A 109 -2.65 -7.15 3.31
N PHE A 110 -1.94 -8.01 2.58
CA PHE A 110 -0.79 -8.74 3.10
C PHE A 110 0.32 -7.81 3.62
N ILE A 111 0.71 -6.79 2.85
CA ILE A 111 1.71 -5.79 3.28
C ILE A 111 1.30 -5.15 4.61
N ARG A 112 0.03 -4.74 4.74
CA ARG A 112 -0.48 -4.08 5.94
C ARG A 112 -0.35 -4.98 7.16
N GLU A 113 -0.78 -6.23 7.06
CA GLU A 113 -0.72 -7.18 8.17
C GLU A 113 0.72 -7.50 8.57
N VAL A 114 1.59 -7.80 7.60
CA VAL A 114 3.00 -8.10 7.88
C VAL A 114 3.73 -6.89 8.46
N ALA A 115 3.46 -5.67 7.98
CA ALA A 115 4.07 -4.47 8.50
C ALA A 115 3.66 -4.21 9.95
N VAL A 116 2.38 -4.41 10.30
CA VAL A 116 1.91 -4.27 11.69
C VAL A 116 2.54 -5.32 12.60
N GLU A 117 2.58 -6.59 12.18
CA GLU A 117 3.24 -7.68 12.91
C GLU A 117 4.73 -7.39 13.15
N TRP A 118 5.42 -6.95 12.09
CA TRP A 118 6.82 -6.55 12.15
C TRP A 118 7.07 -5.42 13.16
N LEU A 119 6.28 -4.35 13.12
CA LEU A 119 6.46 -3.21 14.02
C LEU A 119 6.10 -3.55 15.47
N ALA A 120 5.13 -4.44 15.68
CA ALA A 120 4.70 -4.84 17.01
C ALA A 120 5.72 -5.74 17.73
N HIS A 121 6.38 -6.64 16.99
CA HIS A 121 7.23 -7.67 17.60
C HIS A 121 8.71 -7.56 17.27
N GLN A 122 9.07 -6.91 16.15
CA GLN A 122 10.45 -6.68 15.71
C GLN A 122 11.32 -7.95 15.64
N ARG A 123 10.69 -9.12 15.40
CA ARG A 123 11.38 -10.42 15.29
C ARG A 123 12.06 -10.66 13.94
N ILE A 124 11.67 -9.89 12.93
CA ILE A 124 12.24 -9.91 11.58
C ILE A 124 12.71 -8.51 11.21
N SER A 125 13.69 -8.44 10.31
CA SER A 125 14.20 -7.19 9.76
C SER A 125 13.25 -6.59 8.73
N ARG A 126 13.39 -5.28 8.50
CA ARG A 126 12.68 -4.57 7.41
C ARG A 126 12.95 -5.22 6.05
N ASP A 127 14.19 -5.64 5.81
CA ASP A 127 14.59 -6.22 4.54
C ASP A 127 13.99 -7.62 4.33
N GLU A 128 13.77 -8.39 5.40
CA GLU A 128 12.99 -9.63 5.34
C GLU A 128 11.52 -9.36 5.01
N VAL A 129 10.90 -8.34 5.59
CA VAL A 129 9.54 -7.91 5.24
C VAL A 129 9.46 -7.49 3.77
N LEU A 130 10.41 -6.68 3.29
CA LEU A 130 10.50 -6.25 1.90
C LEU A 130 10.58 -7.44 0.95
N ARG A 131 11.51 -8.38 1.21
CA ARG A 131 11.67 -9.58 0.37
C ARG A 131 10.42 -10.43 0.37
N MET A 132 9.78 -10.62 1.53
CA MET A 132 8.55 -11.40 1.65
C MET A 132 7.42 -10.78 0.82
N CYS A 133 7.20 -9.47 0.95
CA CYS A 133 6.17 -8.79 0.19
C CYS A 133 6.44 -8.83 -1.32
N MET A 134 7.68 -8.63 -1.76
CA MET A 134 8.03 -8.74 -3.18
C MET A 134 7.85 -10.16 -3.72
N ALA A 135 8.22 -11.19 -2.95
CA ALA A 135 7.99 -12.58 -3.33
C ALA A 135 6.50 -12.90 -3.47
N THR A 136 5.65 -12.38 -2.57
CA THR A 136 4.20 -12.51 -2.68
C THR A 136 3.64 -11.80 -3.92
N LEU A 137 4.16 -10.61 -4.25
CA LEU A 137 3.78 -9.91 -5.48
C LEU A 137 4.09 -10.77 -6.71
N ASP A 138 5.32 -11.26 -6.79
CA ASP A 138 5.81 -12.06 -7.92
C ASP A 138 4.96 -13.34 -8.09
N ALA A 139 4.62 -14.01 -7.00
CA ALA A 139 3.83 -15.24 -7.00
C ALA A 139 2.33 -15.03 -7.30
N THR A 140 1.82 -13.81 -7.17
CA THR A 140 0.38 -13.51 -7.32
C THR A 140 0.14 -12.63 -8.55
N ALA A 141 0.23 -11.32 -8.42
CA ALA A 141 0.03 -10.38 -9.53
C ALA A 141 1.09 -10.56 -10.62
N GLY A 142 2.35 -10.84 -10.26
CA GLY A 142 3.44 -11.12 -11.21
C GLY A 142 3.26 -12.41 -12.03
N ALA A 143 2.39 -13.33 -11.59
CA ALA A 143 2.01 -14.48 -12.40
C ALA A 143 1.06 -14.10 -13.55
N GLN A 144 0.40 -12.94 -13.47
CA GLN A 144 -0.55 -12.44 -14.46
C GLN A 144 0.00 -11.24 -15.26
N LEU A 145 0.92 -10.49 -14.67
CA LEU A 145 1.47 -9.24 -15.20
C LEU A 145 2.97 -9.37 -15.47
N ASP A 146 3.42 -8.84 -16.61
CA ASP A 146 4.87 -8.63 -16.81
C ASP A 146 5.32 -7.35 -16.09
N LEU A 147 5.73 -7.53 -14.83
CA LEU A 147 6.26 -6.44 -14.01
C LEU A 147 7.72 -6.10 -14.35
N THR A 148 8.40 -6.95 -15.12
CA THR A 148 9.83 -6.82 -15.42
C THR A 148 10.11 -5.94 -16.63
N ALA A 149 9.09 -5.69 -17.45
CA ALA A 149 9.14 -4.72 -18.54
C ALA A 149 8.80 -3.28 -18.07
N PRO A 150 9.26 -2.26 -18.81
CA PRO A 150 8.77 -0.89 -18.67
C PRO A 150 7.27 -0.77 -19.00
N PRO A 151 6.62 0.33 -18.59
CA PRO A 151 5.20 0.57 -18.87
C PRO A 151 4.84 0.45 -20.36
N ARG A 152 3.74 -0.24 -20.65
CA ARG A 152 3.14 -0.28 -21.99
C ARG A 152 2.45 1.05 -22.28
N ARG A 153 2.75 1.63 -23.45
CA ARG A 153 2.14 2.87 -23.95
C ARG A 153 0.78 2.63 -24.56
#